data_AF-A0A1Q3JV41-F1
#
_entry.id   AF-A0A1Q3JV41-F1
#
_cell.length_a   1.000
_cell.length_b   1.000
_cell.length_c   1.000
_cell.angle_alpha   90.00
_cell.angle_beta   90.00
_cell.angle_gamma   90.00
#
_symmetry.space_group_name_H-M   'P 1'
#
loop_
_entity.id
_entity.type
_entity.pdbx_description
1 polymer ?
#
loop_
_entity_poly.entity_id
_entity_poly.type
_entity_poly.pdbx_seq_one_letter_code
_entity_poly.pdbx_strand_id
1 'polypeptide(L)'
;MIVTASELLSGLLRRTLQGPAILFGFLLFSCNVAKKSFNPYKKFSPQQLQTDFDLYQNILEERHPSLYWCTPEHSLDKAFREAKEQIADSLSEYDFRKIITVVNSQIQCGHTSIKASKQYLKYVDTQKTKSSRLVLLKR
;
A
#
# COMPACT_ATOMS: atom_id res chain seq x y z
N MET A 1 67.42 26.62 -9.30
CA MET A 1 66.13 26.01 -9.66
C MET A 1 66.38 24.56 -10.07
N ILE A 2 66.32 23.62 -9.11
CA ILE A 2 66.33 22.19 -9.43
C ILE A 2 65.30 21.56 -8.49
N VAL A 3 64.04 21.53 -8.93
CA VAL A 3 63.04 20.66 -8.31
C VAL A 3 63.38 19.26 -8.79
N THR A 4 63.78 18.40 -7.87
CA THR A 4 64.32 17.07 -8.14
C THR A 4 63.25 16.16 -8.75
N ALA A 5 63.62 15.41 -9.79
CA ALA A 5 62.73 14.51 -10.53
C ALA A 5 62.05 13.42 -9.65
N SER A 6 62.55 13.20 -8.42
CA SER A 6 61.99 12.27 -7.43
C SER A 6 60.66 12.72 -6.84
N GLU A 7 60.40 14.03 -6.76
CA GLU A 7 59.15 14.60 -6.22
C GLU A 7 58.00 14.50 -7.24
N LEU A 8 58.30 14.65 -8.53
CA LEU A 8 57.31 14.56 -9.61
C LEU A 8 56.83 13.12 -9.85
N LEU A 9 57.73 12.13 -9.76
CA LEU A 9 57.39 10.72 -10.00
C LEU A 9 56.56 10.13 -8.84
N SER A 10 56.87 10.51 -7.60
CA SER A 10 56.12 10.08 -6.41
C SER A 10 54.72 10.74 -6.32
N GLY A 11 54.57 11.98 -6.79
CA GLY A 11 53.28 12.66 -6.92
C GLY A 11 52.36 12.07 -8.00
N LEU A 12 52.93 11.63 -9.13
CA LEU A 12 52.18 10.96 -10.22
C LEU A 12 51.74 9.54 -9.85
N LEU A 13 52.56 8.77 -9.13
CA LEU A 13 52.21 7.43 -8.65
C LEU A 13 51.14 7.42 -7.55
N ARG A 14 51.10 8.43 -6.67
CA ARG A 14 50.04 8.55 -5.65
C ARG A 14 48.67 8.93 -6.26
N ARG A 15 48.68 9.77 -7.31
CA ARG A 15 47.46 10.22 -8.03
C ARG A 15 46.79 9.11 -8.84
N THR A 16 47.55 8.19 -9.43
CA THR A 16 47.00 7.06 -10.19
C THR A 16 46.48 5.92 -9.31
N LEU A 17 46.99 5.78 -8.08
CA LEU A 17 46.52 4.74 -7.14
C LEU A 17 45.27 5.17 -6.34
N GLN A 18 45.10 6.47 -6.07
CA GLN A 18 43.97 6.98 -5.27
C GLN A 18 42.69 7.23 -6.09
N GLY A 19 42.80 7.49 -7.40
CA GLY A 19 41.65 7.70 -8.30
C GLY A 19 40.69 6.51 -8.43
N PRO A 20 41.16 5.28 -8.71
CA PRO A 20 40.27 4.12 -8.89
C PRO A 20 39.74 3.54 -7.57
N ALA A 21 40.47 3.69 -6.45
CA ALA A 21 40.06 3.17 -5.15
C ALA A 21 38.82 3.86 -4.57
N ILE A 22 38.68 5.17 -4.81
CA ILE A 22 37.52 5.97 -4.36
C ILE A 22 36.29 5.66 -5.22
N LEU A 23 36.48 5.41 -6.53
CA LEU A 23 35.41 5.02 -7.46
C LEU A 23 34.88 3.60 -7.18
N PHE A 24 35.75 2.67 -6.76
CA PHE A 24 35.36 1.31 -6.39
C PHE A 24 34.59 1.24 -5.06
N GLY A 25 34.90 2.13 -4.10
CA GLY A 25 34.19 2.23 -2.82
C GLY A 25 32.74 2.70 -2.95
N PHE A 26 32.41 3.52 -3.95
CA PHE A 26 31.05 4.03 -4.19
C PHE A 26 30.10 2.95 -4.75
N LEU A 27 30.63 1.92 -5.42
CA LEU A 27 29.82 0.84 -6.02
C LEU A 27 29.25 -0.15 -4.99
N LEU A 28 29.80 -0.18 -3.76
CA LEU A 28 29.38 -1.13 -2.72
C LEU A 28 28.34 -0.56 -1.75
N PHE A 29 28.01 0.73 -1.84
CA PHE A 29 26.91 1.37 -1.09
C PHE A 29 25.56 1.22 -1.83
N SER A 30 25.24 0.01 -2.28
CA SER A 30 23.88 -0.29 -2.73
C SER A 30 23.00 -0.49 -1.50
N CYS A 31 22.11 0.48 -1.24
CA CYS A 31 21.09 0.36 -0.19
C CYS A 31 20.16 -0.82 -0.49
N ASN A 32 20.33 -1.91 0.24
CA ASN A 32 19.35 -2.98 0.33
C ASN A 32 18.11 -2.45 1.09
N VAL A 33 17.16 -1.86 0.39
CA VAL A 33 15.83 -1.56 0.95
C VAL A 33 15.12 -2.88 1.21
N ALA A 34 15.16 -3.33 2.47
CA ALA A 34 14.35 -4.42 2.94
C ALA A 34 12.87 -4.01 2.84
N LYS A 35 12.20 -4.44 1.76
CA LYS A 35 10.76 -4.24 1.59
C LYS A 35 10.05 -5.06 2.67
N LYS A 36 9.36 -4.42 3.61
CA LYS A 36 8.51 -5.12 4.58
C LYS A 36 7.54 -6.04 3.82
N SER A 37 7.51 -7.31 4.21
CA SER A 37 6.55 -8.27 3.69
C SER A 37 5.12 -7.81 4.05
N PHE A 38 4.23 -7.82 3.07
CA PHE A 38 2.82 -7.48 3.28
C PHE A 38 2.10 -8.62 3.99
N ASN A 39 1.36 -8.31 5.07
CA ASN A 39 0.54 -9.27 5.79
C ASN A 39 -0.95 -9.00 5.51
N PRO A 40 -1.65 -9.83 4.71
CA PRO A 40 -3.08 -9.66 4.43
C PRO A 40 -3.98 -9.92 5.66
N TYR A 41 -3.46 -10.62 6.67
CA TYR A 41 -4.17 -10.94 7.91
C TYR A 41 -3.89 -9.94 9.02
N LYS A 42 -3.18 -8.84 8.71
CA LYS A 42 -3.00 -7.74 9.65
C LYS A 42 -4.38 -7.23 10.09
N LYS A 43 -4.61 -7.20 11.39
CA LYS A 43 -5.83 -6.65 11.98
C LYS A 43 -5.61 -5.20 12.40
N PHE A 44 -6.68 -4.42 12.32
CA PHE A 44 -6.77 -3.03 12.79
C PHE A 44 -7.73 -2.97 13.96
N SER A 45 -7.53 -2.02 14.88
CA SER A 45 -8.39 -1.92 16.06
C SER A 45 -9.80 -1.43 15.68
N PRO A 46 -10.84 -1.76 16.47
CA PRO A 46 -12.20 -1.28 16.24
C PRO A 46 -12.25 0.25 16.12
N GLN A 47 -11.53 0.96 16.99
CA GLN A 47 -11.50 2.42 16.99
C GLN A 47 -10.97 3.02 15.68
N GLN A 48 -9.89 2.45 15.13
CA GLN A 48 -9.34 2.89 13.84
C GLN A 48 -10.36 2.68 12.73
N LEU A 49 -10.98 1.49 12.70
CA LEU A 49 -11.94 1.13 11.67
C LEU A 49 -13.25 1.93 11.75
N GLN A 50 -13.72 2.23 12.96
CA GLN A 50 -14.88 3.10 13.16
C GLN A 50 -14.58 4.52 12.72
N THR A 51 -13.37 5.03 12.97
CA THR A 51 -12.94 6.36 12.48
C THR A 51 -12.90 6.40 10.94
N ASP A 52 -12.35 5.35 10.31
CA ASP A 52 -12.34 5.24 8.85
C ASP A 52 -13.76 5.10 8.27
N PHE A 53 -14.66 4.42 8.98
CA PHE A 53 -16.06 4.29 8.59
C PHE A 53 -16.81 5.63 8.70
N ASP A 54 -16.57 6.39 9.75
CA ASP A 54 -17.16 7.73 9.93
C ASP A 54 -16.71 8.68 8.83
N LEU A 55 -15.42 8.62 8.47
CA LEU A 55 -14.90 9.38 7.33
C LEU A 55 -15.58 8.96 6.02
N TYR A 56 -15.78 7.66 5.79
CA TYR A 56 -16.50 7.15 4.62
C TYR A 56 -17.94 7.67 4.56
N GLN A 57 -18.69 7.59 5.65
CA GLN A 57 -20.06 8.09 5.75
C GLN A 57 -20.12 9.60 5.46
N ASN A 58 -19.27 10.39 6.14
CA ASN A 58 -19.23 11.84 5.96
C ASN A 58 -18.92 12.24 4.51
N ILE A 59 -17.98 11.55 3.84
CA ILE A 59 -17.67 11.81 2.43
C ILE A 59 -18.89 11.57 1.55
N LEU A 60 -19.66 10.51 1.81
CA LEU A 60 -20.87 10.23 1.04
C LEU A 60 -21.92 11.32 1.24
N GLU A 61 -22.21 11.67 2.49
CA GLU A 61 -23.22 12.68 2.84
C GLU A 61 -22.86 14.06 2.25
N GLU A 62 -21.58 14.44 2.28
CA GLU A 62 -21.14 15.75 1.78
C GLU A 62 -20.95 15.82 0.25
N ARG A 63 -20.53 14.71 -0.37
CA ARG A 63 -19.98 14.74 -1.75
C ARG A 63 -20.72 13.86 -2.74
N HIS A 64 -21.54 12.91 -2.30
CA HIS A 64 -22.21 12.00 -3.21
C HIS A 64 -23.53 12.61 -3.72
N PRO A 65 -23.62 13.00 -5.01
CA PRO A 65 -24.87 13.53 -5.55
C PRO A 65 -25.94 12.43 -5.49
N SER A 66 -27.17 12.80 -5.15
CA SER A 66 -28.31 11.87 -5.15
C SER A 66 -28.12 10.64 -4.25
N LEU A 67 -27.40 10.77 -3.12
CA LEU A 67 -27.16 9.67 -2.16
C LEU A 67 -28.46 8.94 -1.77
N TYR A 68 -29.53 9.71 -1.55
CA TYR A 68 -30.84 9.21 -1.11
C TYR A 68 -31.85 8.97 -2.25
N TRP A 69 -31.39 8.92 -3.51
CA TRP A 69 -32.29 8.79 -4.67
C TRP A 69 -32.90 7.38 -4.80
N CYS A 70 -32.05 6.35 -4.71
CA CYS A 70 -32.50 4.96 -4.84
C CYS A 70 -32.95 4.35 -3.51
N THR A 71 -32.36 4.81 -2.41
CA THR A 71 -32.61 4.29 -1.06
C THR A 71 -32.97 5.44 -0.14
N PRO A 72 -34.12 5.38 0.55
CA PRO A 72 -34.53 6.43 1.48
C PRO A 72 -33.51 6.66 2.59
N GLU A 73 -33.36 7.92 3.03
CA GLU A 73 -32.43 8.36 4.07
C GLU A 73 -32.49 7.47 5.33
N HIS A 74 -33.66 7.30 5.94
CA HIS A 74 -33.81 6.46 7.13
C HIS A 74 -33.36 5.00 6.92
N SER A 75 -33.53 4.44 5.73
CA SER A 75 -33.07 3.08 5.40
C SER A 75 -31.54 3.03 5.27
N LEU A 76 -30.94 4.05 4.66
CA LEU A 76 -29.49 4.14 4.50
C LEU A 76 -28.79 4.43 5.85
N ASP A 77 -29.35 5.30 6.68
CA ASP A 77 -28.87 5.59 8.04
C ASP A 77 -28.90 4.36 8.92
N LYS A 78 -29.97 3.56 8.82
CA LYS A 78 -30.06 2.27 9.49
C LYS A 78 -28.94 1.34 9.03
N ALA A 79 -28.65 1.28 7.73
CA ALA A 79 -27.57 0.47 7.19
C ALA A 79 -26.18 0.96 7.67
N PHE A 80 -25.95 2.27 7.76
CA PHE A 80 -24.72 2.83 8.32
C PHE A 80 -24.54 2.43 9.79
N ARG A 81 -25.59 2.56 10.61
CA ARG A 81 -25.56 2.16 12.03
C ARG A 81 -25.28 0.67 12.19
N GLU A 82 -26.02 -0.18 11.50
CA GLU A 82 -25.86 -1.64 11.57
C GLU A 82 -24.46 -2.10 11.10
N ALA A 83 -23.88 -1.42 10.12
CA ALA A 83 -22.53 -1.69 9.67
C ALA A 83 -21.47 -1.24 10.69
N LYS A 84 -21.67 -0.08 11.33
CA LYS A 84 -20.77 0.40 12.38
C LYS A 84 -20.78 -0.51 13.61
N GLU A 85 -21.95 -1.05 13.97
CA GLU A 85 -22.11 -2.05 15.04
C GLU A 85 -21.34 -3.35 14.75
N GLN A 86 -21.21 -3.76 13.48
CA GLN A 86 -20.38 -4.92 13.08
C GLN A 86 -18.88 -4.69 13.30
N ILE A 87 -18.43 -3.43 13.42
CA ILE A 87 -17.04 -3.07 13.71
C ILE A 87 -16.81 -3.06 15.23
N ALA A 88 -17.15 -4.17 15.88
CA ALA A 88 -16.99 -4.34 17.33
C ALA A 88 -15.58 -4.84 17.71
N ASP A 89 -14.94 -5.60 16.83
CA ASP A 89 -13.66 -6.27 17.07
C ASP A 89 -12.58 -5.86 16.06
N SER A 90 -11.35 -6.32 16.30
CA SER A 90 -10.25 -6.08 15.37
C SER A 90 -10.44 -6.88 14.08
N LEU A 91 -10.54 -6.19 12.95
CA LEU A 91 -10.79 -6.77 11.62
C LEU A 91 -9.59 -6.64 10.70
N SER A 92 -9.49 -7.56 9.74
CA SER A 92 -8.57 -7.43 8.61
C SER A 92 -9.11 -6.42 7.58
N GLU A 93 -8.25 -5.95 6.67
CA GLU A 93 -8.69 -5.11 5.54
C GLU A 93 -9.79 -5.82 4.72
N TYR A 94 -9.69 -7.14 4.56
CA TYR A 94 -10.66 -7.93 3.82
C TYR A 94 -12.03 -7.93 4.49
N ASP A 95 -12.08 -8.16 5.81
CA ASP A 95 -13.34 -8.24 6.56
C ASP A 95 -14.00 -6.86 6.67
N PHE A 96 -13.22 -5.82 6.95
CA PHE A 96 -13.72 -4.44 6.98
C PHE A 96 -14.31 -4.02 5.63
N ARG A 97 -13.61 -4.33 4.52
CA ARG A 97 -14.11 -4.03 3.18
C ARG A 97 -15.42 -4.75 2.85
N LYS A 98 -15.66 -5.95 3.37
CA LYS A 98 -16.95 -6.63 3.18
C LYS A 98 -18.09 -5.82 3.77
N ILE A 99 -17.92 -5.35 5.01
CA ILE A 99 -18.92 -4.54 5.72
C ILE A 99 -19.25 -3.28 4.90
N ILE A 100 -18.23 -2.50 4.52
CA ILE A 100 -18.44 -1.29 3.71
C ILE A 100 -19.06 -1.61 2.35
N THR A 101 -18.67 -2.72 1.70
CA THR A 101 -19.24 -3.10 0.40
C THR A 101 -20.74 -3.38 0.48
N VAL A 102 -21.20 -4.00 1.57
CA VAL A 102 -22.63 -4.24 1.80
C VAL A 102 -23.39 -2.92 1.92
N VAL A 103 -22.89 -1.97 2.71
CA VAL A 103 -23.51 -0.64 2.84
C VAL A 103 -23.49 0.12 1.50
N ASN A 104 -22.35 0.11 0.82
CA ASN A 104 -22.19 0.77 -0.48
C ASN A 104 -23.18 0.24 -1.53
N SER A 105 -23.53 -1.05 -1.46
CA SER A 105 -24.53 -1.63 -2.37
C SER A 105 -25.94 -1.06 -2.15
N GLN A 106 -26.26 -0.62 -0.93
CA GLN A 106 -27.54 0.03 -0.61
C GLN A 106 -27.66 1.42 -1.25
N ILE A 107 -26.56 2.07 -1.63
CA ILE A 107 -26.61 3.36 -2.35
C ILE A 107 -27.11 3.17 -3.79
N GLN A 108 -26.96 1.95 -4.36
CA GLN A 108 -27.38 1.60 -5.72
C GLN A 108 -26.78 2.52 -6.80
N CYS A 109 -25.51 2.91 -6.65
CA CYS A 109 -24.78 3.74 -7.61
C CYS A 109 -23.62 2.96 -8.26
N GLY A 110 -23.66 2.82 -9.59
CA GLY A 110 -22.62 2.10 -10.35
C GLY A 110 -21.26 2.81 -10.40
N HIS A 111 -21.20 4.09 -10.05
CA HIS A 111 -19.97 4.89 -10.04
C HIS A 111 -19.29 4.94 -8.67
N THR A 112 -19.95 4.43 -7.63
CA THR A 112 -19.45 4.45 -6.26
C THR A 112 -18.95 3.07 -5.90
N SER A 113 -17.63 2.95 -5.74
CA SER A 113 -16.97 1.65 -5.57
C SER A 113 -15.92 1.68 -4.45
N ILE A 114 -15.85 0.57 -3.71
CA ILE A 114 -14.89 0.37 -2.63
C ILE A 114 -13.67 -0.39 -3.15
N LYS A 115 -12.50 0.26 -3.16
CA LYS A 115 -11.25 -0.33 -3.63
C LYS A 115 -10.42 -0.90 -2.49
N ALA A 116 -9.69 -1.98 -2.75
CA ALA A 116 -8.69 -2.49 -1.83
C ALA A 116 -7.43 -1.61 -1.84
N SER A 117 -6.62 -1.72 -0.79
CA SER A 117 -5.34 -1.03 -0.72
C SER A 117 -4.41 -1.51 -1.85
N LYS A 118 -3.51 -0.64 -2.30
CA LYS A 118 -2.51 -0.98 -3.33
C LYS A 118 -1.68 -2.20 -2.94
N GLN A 119 -1.44 -2.38 -1.64
CA GLN A 119 -0.65 -3.49 -1.12
C GLN A 119 -1.45 -4.80 -1.18
N TYR A 120 -2.72 -4.76 -0.80
CA TYR A 120 -3.63 -5.90 -0.93
C TYR A 120 -3.82 -6.34 -2.39
N LEU A 121 -4.01 -5.40 -3.31
CA LEU A 121 -4.12 -5.71 -4.75
C LEU A 121 -2.87 -6.41 -5.29
N LYS A 122 -1.66 -5.92 -4.94
CA LYS A 122 -0.40 -6.56 -5.31
C LYS A 122 -0.26 -7.97 -4.74
N TYR A 123 -0.71 -8.17 -3.49
CA TYR A 123 -0.72 -9.47 -2.87
C TYR A 123 -1.62 -10.45 -3.64
N VAL A 124 -2.85 -10.07 -3.94
CA VAL A 124 -3.79 -10.92 -4.69
C VAL A 124 -3.28 -11.24 -6.10
N ASP A 125 -2.71 -10.26 -6.80
CA ASP A 125 -2.13 -10.45 -8.13
C ASP A 125 -1.00 -11.49 -8.11
N THR A 126 -0.09 -11.37 -7.13
CA THR A 126 0.99 -12.34 -6.92
C THR A 126 0.46 -13.76 -6.67
N GLN A 127 -0.62 -13.91 -5.90
CA GLN A 127 -1.22 -15.23 -5.65
C GLN A 127 -1.86 -15.82 -6.91
N LYS A 128 -2.51 -14.98 -7.74
CA LYS A 128 -3.11 -15.42 -9.00
C LYS A 128 -2.04 -15.97 -9.96
N THR A 129 -0.91 -15.28 -10.09
CA THR A 129 0.23 -15.76 -10.90
C THR A 129 0.82 -17.06 -10.37
N LYS A 130 0.94 -17.22 -9.04
CA LYS A 130 1.43 -18.48 -8.45
C LYS A 130 0.47 -19.63 -8.72
N SER A 131 -0.82 -19.41 -8.53
CA SER A 131 -1.86 -20.42 -8.76
C SER A 131 -1.90 -20.86 -10.23
N SER A 132 -1.90 -19.92 -11.19
CA SER A 132 -1.88 -20.24 -12.61
C SER A 132 -0.61 -21.00 -13.02
N ARG A 133 0.55 -20.62 -12.46
CA ARG A 133 1.82 -21.33 -12.68
C ARG A 133 1.80 -22.75 -12.13
N LEU A 134 1.25 -22.95 -10.92
CA LEU A 134 1.11 -24.27 -10.31
C LEU A 134 0.19 -25.19 -11.12
N VAL A 135 -0.88 -24.64 -11.71
CA VAL A 135 -1.77 -25.39 -12.62
C VAL A 135 -1.05 -25.79 -13.91
N LEU A 136 -0.20 -24.92 -14.48
CA LEU A 136 0.57 -25.22 -15.69
C LEU A 136 1.69 -26.25 -15.47
N LEU A 137 2.33 -26.25 -14.31
CA LEU A 137 3.40 -27.20 -13.98
C LEU A 137 2.90 -28.60 -13.59
N LYS A 138 1.59 -28.77 -13.42
CA LYS A 138 0.96 -30.05 -13.05
C LYS A 138 0.36 -30.79 -14.26
N ARG A 139 0.59 -30.30 -15.48
CA ARG A 139 0.26 -30.94 -16.75
C ARG A 139 1.53 -31.42 -17.42
#